data_AF-A0A6V8NNP8-F1
#
_entry.id   AF-A0A6V8NNP8-F1
#
_cell.length_a   1.000
_cell.length_b   1.000
_cell.length_c   1.000
_cell.angle_alpha   90.00
_cell.angle_beta   90.00
_cell.angle_gamma   90.00
#
_symmetry.space_group_name_H-M   'P 1'
#
loop_
_entity.id
_entity.type
_entity.pdbx_description
1 polymer ?
#
loop_
_entity_poly.entity_id
_entity_poly.type
_entity_poly.pdbx_seq_one_letter_code
_entity_poly.pdbx_strand_id
1 'polypeptide(L)'
;MNKSFIEVDFPVKEVSEESTREKNIRHGHISTLHIWWARRPLASSRASIYAALTPEPRDEEERLKRAHFIANLSKWENSLNKNLIQRAREEILKASDGKPPKVLDP
;
A
#
# COMPACT_ATOMS: atom_id res chain seq x y z
N MET A 1 4.08 20.20 10.84
CA MET A 1 4.18 18.79 10.42
C MET A 1 3.21 18.65 9.26
N ASN A 2 3.70 18.38 8.05
CA ASN A 2 2.80 18.22 6.90
C ASN A 2 2.01 16.93 7.07
N LYS A 3 0.73 16.96 6.73
CA LYS A 3 -0.11 15.75 6.81
C LYS A 3 0.38 14.74 5.77
N SER A 4 0.19 13.46 6.10
CA SER A 4 0.39 12.35 5.18
C SER A 4 -0.88 12.09 4.38
N PHE A 5 -0.76 11.41 3.23
CA PHE A 5 -1.92 11.10 2.40
C PHE A 5 -2.97 10.30 3.18
N ILE A 6 -2.54 9.30 3.98
CA ILE A 6 -3.43 8.44 4.76
C ILE A 6 -4.29 9.20 5.80
N GLU A 7 -3.86 10.39 6.24
CA GLU A 7 -4.64 11.23 7.17
C GLU A 7 -5.73 12.05 6.46
N VAL A 8 -5.64 12.19 5.14
CA VAL A 8 -6.57 12.97 4.32
C VAL A 8 -7.52 12.05 3.55
N ASP A 9 -6.98 11.02 2.92
CA ASP A 9 -7.74 10.10 2.08
C ASP A 9 -7.07 8.72 1.98
N PHE A 10 -7.88 7.70 1.75
CA PHE A 10 -7.39 6.35 1.50
C PHE A 10 -8.48 5.55 0.77
N PRO A 11 -8.15 4.83 -0.33
CA PRO A 11 -9.12 4.01 -1.05
C PRO A 11 -9.44 2.71 -0.28
N VAL A 12 -10.18 2.85 0.82
CA VAL A 12 -10.48 1.75 1.75
C VAL A 12 -11.21 0.61 1.05
N LYS A 13 -12.16 0.93 0.16
CA LYS A 13 -12.99 -0.07 -0.51
C LYS A 13 -12.15 -1.01 -1.37
N GLU A 14 -11.39 -0.46 -2.31
CA GLU A 14 -10.56 -1.20 -3.26
C GLU A 14 -9.48 -2.01 -2.54
N VAL A 15 -8.81 -1.40 -1.56
CA VAL A 15 -7.77 -2.08 -0.76
C VAL A 15 -8.37 -3.22 0.06
N SER A 16 -9.58 -3.07 0.58
CA SER A 16 -10.27 -4.10 1.36
C SER A 16 -10.75 -5.27 0.49
N GLU A 17 -11.25 -4.99 -0.71
CA GLU A 17 -11.63 -6.01 -1.70
C GLU A 17 -10.41 -6.86 -2.08
N GLU A 18 -9.27 -6.24 -2.43
CA GLU A 18 -8.03 -6.96 -2.76
C GLU A 18 -7.46 -7.71 -1.55
N SER A 19 -7.54 -7.13 -0.35
CA SER A 19 -7.10 -7.78 0.89
C SER A 19 -7.93 -9.03 1.23
N THR A 20 -9.24 -8.99 0.93
CA THR A 20 -10.14 -10.14 1.11
C THR A 20 -9.86 -11.19 0.05
N ARG A 21 -9.65 -10.77 -1.20
CA ARG A 21 -9.28 -11.64 -2.30
C ARG A 21 -8.00 -12.41 -2.01
N GLU A 22 -6.95 -11.75 -1.53
CA GLU A 22 -5.65 -12.36 -1.17
C GLU A 22 -5.82 -13.57 -0.22
N LYS A 23 -6.73 -13.46 0.76
CA LYS A 23 -6.99 -14.54 1.73
C LYS A 23 -7.61 -15.78 1.08
N ASN A 24 -8.35 -15.60 -0.01
CA ASN A 24 -9.14 -16.65 -0.65
C ASN A 24 -8.45 -17.30 -1.86
N ILE A 25 -7.26 -16.84 -2.28
CA ILE A 25 -6.56 -17.36 -3.48
C ILE A 25 -6.15 -18.85 -3.32
N ARG A 26 -5.88 -19.32 -2.10
CA ARG A 26 -5.26 -20.62 -1.84
C ARG A 26 -6.18 -21.61 -1.13
N HIS A 27 -7.45 -21.64 -1.51
CA HIS A 27 -8.41 -22.58 -0.92
C HIS A 27 -7.92 -24.03 -1.04
N GLY A 28 -7.90 -24.76 0.08
CA GLY A 28 -7.53 -26.17 0.13
C GLY A 28 -6.02 -26.49 0.21
N HIS A 29 -5.13 -25.48 0.28
CA HIS A 29 -3.70 -25.72 0.45
C HIS A 29 -3.34 -25.95 1.93
N ILE A 30 -2.41 -26.86 2.26
CA ILE A 30 -2.00 -27.18 3.66
C ILE A 30 -1.56 -25.93 4.43
N SER A 31 -0.92 -24.97 3.76
CA SER A 31 -0.54 -23.69 4.36
C SER A 31 -1.71 -22.77 4.76
N THR A 32 -2.95 -23.14 4.46
CA THR A 32 -4.17 -22.46 4.91
C THR A 32 -4.81 -23.10 6.16
N LEU A 33 -4.34 -24.27 6.60
CA LEU A 33 -4.83 -24.92 7.83
C LEU A 33 -4.42 -24.18 9.10
N HIS A 34 -3.20 -23.64 9.12
CA HIS A 34 -2.67 -22.87 10.25
C HIS A 34 -2.20 -21.50 9.77
N ILE A 35 -3.13 -20.55 9.76
CA ILE A 35 -2.81 -19.14 9.55
C ILE A 35 -2.39 -18.58 10.90
N TRP A 36 -1.13 -18.16 11.03
CA TRP A 36 -0.63 -17.46 12.22
C TRP A 36 -1.55 -16.30 12.60
N TRP A 37 -1.75 -16.10 13.90
CA TRP A 37 -2.56 -15.00 14.42
C TRP A 37 -2.05 -13.66 13.84
N ALA A 38 -2.96 -12.91 13.22
CA ALA A 38 -2.73 -11.60 12.60
C ALA A 38 -1.87 -11.55 11.31
N ARG A 39 -2.13 -12.43 10.32
CA ARG A 39 -1.61 -12.18 8.95
C ARG A 39 -2.17 -10.87 8.39
N ARG A 40 -1.30 -9.86 8.22
CA ARG A 40 -1.63 -8.66 7.46
C ARG A 40 -1.53 -8.96 5.96
N PRO A 41 -2.61 -8.76 5.18
CA PRO A 41 -2.55 -8.88 3.73
C PRO A 41 -1.47 -7.97 3.15
N LEU A 42 -0.75 -8.46 2.15
CA LEU A 42 0.27 -7.69 1.45
C LEU A 42 -0.34 -6.46 0.78
N ALA A 43 -1.56 -6.61 0.25
CA ALA A 43 -2.35 -5.52 -0.35
C ALA A 43 -2.51 -4.34 0.62
N SER A 44 -3.09 -4.58 1.80
CA SER A 44 -3.27 -3.58 2.85
C SER A 44 -1.94 -3.00 3.35
N SER A 45 -0.92 -3.84 3.55
CA SER A 45 0.38 -3.40 4.07
C SER A 45 1.08 -2.43 3.12
N ARG A 46 1.13 -2.75 1.82
CA ARG A 46 1.77 -1.89 0.80
C ARG A 46 1.03 -0.58 0.61
N ALA A 47 -0.30 -0.64 0.51
CA ALA A 47 -1.14 0.54 0.36
C ALA A 47 -0.95 1.50 1.55
N SER A 48 -0.98 0.96 2.78
CA SER A 48 -0.83 1.76 4.01
C SER A 48 0.55 2.40 4.12
N ILE A 49 1.63 1.65 3.81
CA ILE A 49 3.00 2.18 3.84
C ILE A 49 3.16 3.34 2.84
N TYR A 50 2.71 3.15 1.61
CA TYR A 50 2.80 4.21 0.61
C TYR A 50 1.98 5.45 1.01
N ALA A 51 0.75 5.26 1.48
CA ALA A 51 -0.11 6.37 1.89
C ALA A 51 0.43 7.11 3.13
N ALA A 52 1.11 6.41 4.06
CA ALA A 52 1.72 7.02 5.23
C ALA A 52 3.00 7.79 4.93
N LEU A 53 3.76 7.35 3.92
CA LEU A 53 5.05 7.94 3.54
C LEU A 53 4.97 8.97 2.41
N THR A 54 3.76 9.22 1.89
CA THR A 54 3.52 10.26 0.89
C THR A 54 2.83 11.46 1.54
N PRO A 55 3.14 12.69 1.10
CA PRO A 55 2.57 13.90 1.68
C PRO A 55 1.07 14.01 1.35
N GLU A 56 0.38 14.97 1.93
CA GLU A 56 -0.98 15.32 1.51
C GLU A 56 -1.05 15.70 0.01
N PRO A 57 -2.18 15.46 -0.67
CA PRO A 57 -2.39 15.93 -2.03
C PRO A 57 -2.60 17.44 -2.04
N ARG A 58 -2.14 18.13 -3.10
CA ARG A 58 -2.31 19.58 -3.25
C ARG A 58 -3.71 19.94 -3.75
N ASP A 59 -4.22 19.13 -4.68
CA ASP A 59 -5.48 19.35 -5.37
C ASP A 59 -6.31 18.07 -5.42
N GLU A 60 -7.61 18.23 -5.69
CA GLU A 60 -8.55 17.11 -5.82
C GLU A 60 -8.16 16.14 -6.94
N GLU A 61 -7.62 16.65 -8.05
CA GLU A 61 -7.14 15.81 -9.15
C GLU A 61 -5.93 14.94 -8.72
N GLU A 62 -5.02 15.51 -7.92
CA GLU A 62 -3.89 14.75 -7.37
C GLU A 62 -4.36 13.71 -6.36
N ARG A 63 -5.37 14.05 -5.54
CA ARG A 63 -6.00 13.12 -4.60
C ARG A 63 -6.54 11.90 -5.32
N LEU A 64 -7.34 12.09 -6.36
CA LEU A 64 -7.92 11.00 -7.16
C LEU A 64 -6.84 10.17 -7.88
N LYS A 65 -5.82 10.81 -8.46
CA LYS A 65 -4.69 10.11 -9.10
C LYS A 65 -3.93 9.22 -8.11
N ARG A 66 -3.66 9.72 -6.90
CA ARG A 66 -2.99 8.96 -5.85
C ARG A 66 -3.86 7.84 -5.29
N ALA A 67 -5.14 8.08 -5.05
CA ALA A 67 -6.08 7.04 -4.63
C ALA A 67 -6.15 5.91 -5.67
N HIS A 68 -6.26 6.24 -6.96
CA HIS A 68 -6.23 5.25 -8.04
C HIS A 68 -4.88 4.52 -8.13
N PHE A 69 -3.76 5.20 -7.88
CA PHE A 69 -2.45 4.56 -7.81
C PHE A 69 -2.36 3.57 -6.65
N ILE A 70 -2.81 3.95 -5.45
CA ILE A 70 -2.84 3.08 -4.27
C ILE A 70 -3.73 1.85 -4.52
N ALA A 71 -4.91 2.04 -5.11
CA ALA A 71 -5.79 0.94 -5.49
C ALA A 71 -5.07 -0.03 -6.44
N ASN A 72 -4.35 0.47 -7.45
CA ASN A 72 -3.58 -0.38 -8.36
C ASN A 72 -2.36 -1.04 -7.68
N LEU A 73 -1.71 -0.36 -6.74
CA LEU A 73 -0.61 -0.92 -5.95
C LEU A 73 -1.07 -2.06 -5.03
N SER A 74 -2.33 -2.03 -4.60
CA SER A 74 -2.93 -3.06 -3.74
C SER A 74 -3.28 -4.36 -4.46
N LYS A 75 -3.44 -4.33 -5.79
CA LYS A 75 -3.81 -5.51 -6.59
C LYS A 75 -2.77 -6.62 -6.50
N TRP A 76 -3.25 -7.85 -6.27
CA TRP A 76 -2.38 -9.02 -6.14
C TRP A 76 -1.53 -9.28 -7.39
N GLU A 77 -2.08 -9.07 -8.58
CA GLU A 77 -1.41 -9.25 -9.87
C GLU A 77 -0.21 -8.31 -10.04
N ASN A 78 -0.25 -7.15 -9.40
CA ASN A 78 0.82 -6.15 -9.45
C ASN A 78 1.89 -6.39 -8.39
N SER A 79 1.79 -7.47 -7.62
CA SER A 79 2.67 -7.70 -6.48
C SER A 79 4.15 -7.85 -6.86
N LEU A 80 4.43 -8.29 -8.09
CA LEU A 80 5.76 -8.47 -8.68
C LEU A 80 6.09 -7.45 -9.79
N ASN A 81 5.22 -6.46 -10.02
CA ASN A 81 5.44 -5.46 -11.07
C ASN A 81 6.56 -4.49 -10.64
N LYS A 82 7.78 -4.72 -11.15
CA LYS A 82 8.98 -3.94 -10.80
C LYS A 82 8.80 -2.45 -11.10
N ASN A 83 8.17 -2.09 -12.22
CA ASN A 83 7.98 -0.69 -12.61
C ASN A 83 7.07 0.03 -11.60
N LEU A 84 5.99 -0.63 -11.18
CA LEU A 84 5.05 -0.06 -10.20
C LEU A 84 5.72 0.14 -8.83
N ILE A 85 6.47 -0.86 -8.37
CA ILE A 85 7.19 -0.82 -7.09
C ILE A 85 8.29 0.24 -7.13
N GLN A 86 9.02 0.32 -8.24
CA GLN A 86 10.09 1.30 -8.41
C GLN A 86 9.54 2.73 -8.38
N ARG A 87 8.44 2.98 -9.08
CA ARG A 87 7.73 4.26 -9.02
C ARG A 87 7.30 4.62 -7.59
N ALA A 88 6.69 3.67 -6.87
CA ALA A 88 6.28 3.91 -5.48
C ALA A 88 7.48 4.26 -4.58
N ARG A 89 8.63 3.58 -4.76
CA ARG A 89 9.86 3.88 -4.02
C ARG A 89 10.41 5.26 -4.34
N GLU A 90 10.43 5.64 -5.61
CA GLU A 90 10.90 6.95 -6.04
C GLU A 90 10.04 8.09 -5.47
N GLU A 91 8.72 7.91 -5.46
CA GLU A 91 7.79 8.89 -4.88
C GLU A 91 8.00 9.02 -3.36
N ILE A 92 8.20 7.91 -2.64
CA ILE A 92 8.53 7.92 -1.20
C ILE A 92 9.88 8.60 -0.93
N LEU A 93 10.91 8.32 -1.75
CA LEU A 93 12.23 8.95 -1.62
C LEU A 93 12.17 10.45 -1.87
N LYS A 94 11.41 10.88 -2.89
CA LYS A 94 11.16 12.31 -3.15
C LYS A 94 10.43 12.99 -1.99
N ALA A 95 9.50 12.30 -1.35
CA ALA A 95 8.80 12.80 -0.17
C ALA A 95 9.70 12.90 1.08
N SER A 96 10.79 12.12 1.12
CA SER A 96 11.71 12.03 2.27
C SER A 96 13.04 12.77 2.04
N ASP A 97 13.06 13.81 1.19
CA ASP A 97 14.26 14.59 0.82
C ASP A 97 15.44 13.73 0.34
N GLY A 98 15.14 12.64 -0.37
CA GLY A 98 16.13 11.69 -0.89
C GLY A 98 16.73 10.74 0.16
N LYS A 99 16.29 10.81 1.42
CA LYS A 99 16.74 9.91 2.49
C LYS A 99 15.72 8.79 2.68
N PRO A 100 16.12 7.51 2.68
CA PRO A 100 15.19 6.44 2.97
C PRO A 100 14.62 6.59 4.40
N PRO A 101 13.34 6.24 4.63
CA PRO A 101 12.75 6.28 5.96
C PRO A 101 13.52 5.34 6.88
N LYS A 102 13.81 5.81 8.11
CA LYS A 102 14.47 4.99 9.12
C LYS A 102 13.51 3.90 9.57
N VAL A 103 13.89 2.65 9.32
CA VAL A 103 13.24 1.50 9.96
C VAL A 103 13.93 1.34 11.31
N LEU A 104 13.23 1.73 12.36
CA LEU A 104 13.67 1.50 13.73
C LEU A 104 13.04 0.18 14.17
N ASP A 105 13.85 -0.86 14.31
CA ASP A 105 13.42 -2.05 15.04
C ASP A 105 13.30 -1.65 16.54
N PRO A 106 12.19 -1.99 17.20
CA PRO A 106 11.95 -1.65 18.61
C PRO A 106 12.90 -2.35 19.58
#